data_AF-A0A2S8A7Z3-F1
#
_entry.id   AF-A0A2S8A7Z3-F1
#
_cell.length_a   1.000
_cell.length_b   1.000
_cell.length_c   1.000
_cell.angle_alpha   90.00
_cell.angle_beta   90.00
_cell.angle_gamma   90.00
#
_symmetry.space_group_name_H-M   'P 1'
#
loop_
_entity.id
_entity.type
_entity.pdbx_description
1 polymer ?
#
loop_
_entity_poly.entity_id
_entity_poly.type
_entity_poly.pdbx_seq_one_letter_code
_entity_poly.pdbx_strand_id
1 'polypeptide(L)'
;MKYANDSNRTSESGENTMDCSELVCRYLHKIEWSEKVMGGNTRILHDFGEKHSTYLTKHDNTTYKPQKGDIFIWKNSSGMGHTGVIIKYEEIQNKKGGTDEVVTTIEAISSTETPYDLNKNISMNGVIKLKWLRKSKHLLNHSLTNKKGHSVTPCRFYTPLIHYTKADKKIIWKGNSANFEIKNKN
;
A
#
# COMPACT_ATOMS: atom_id res chain seq x y z
N MET A 1 13.63 -8.62 -19.79
CA MET A 1 13.38 -9.68 -18.78
C MET A 1 11.89 -9.76 -18.49
N LYS A 2 11.36 -10.95 -18.16
CA LYS A 2 9.99 -11.09 -17.63
C LYS A 2 10.03 -10.77 -16.14
N TYR A 3 9.09 -9.96 -15.65
CA TYR A 3 8.86 -9.74 -14.22
C TYR A 3 8.63 -11.07 -13.50
N ALA A 4 9.31 -11.26 -12.37
CA ALA A 4 9.21 -12.44 -11.52
C ALA A 4 9.27 -11.97 -10.07
N ASN A 5 8.37 -12.43 -9.21
CA ASN A 5 8.47 -12.12 -7.79
C ASN A 5 9.60 -12.95 -7.19
N ASP A 6 10.58 -12.34 -6.53
CA ASP A 6 11.69 -13.03 -5.89
C ASP A 6 11.64 -12.93 -4.35
N SER A 7 12.56 -13.64 -3.68
CA SER A 7 12.68 -13.63 -2.22
C SER A 7 13.60 -12.52 -1.68
N ASN A 8 14.30 -11.80 -2.56
CA ASN A 8 15.29 -10.79 -2.20
C ASN A 8 14.69 -9.39 -2.19
N ARG A 9 13.96 -9.10 -1.12
CA ARG A 9 13.18 -7.86 -0.95
C ARG A 9 14.00 -6.61 -0.64
N THR A 10 15.33 -6.69 -0.65
CA THR A 10 16.19 -5.61 -0.11
C THR A 10 17.46 -5.34 -0.91
N SER A 11 17.88 -6.21 -1.85
CA SER A 11 19.08 -5.96 -2.65
C SER A 11 18.82 -5.00 -3.81
N GLU A 12 19.83 -4.23 -4.19
CA GLU A 12 19.80 -3.36 -5.37
C GLU A 12 19.47 -4.12 -6.67
N SER A 13 19.87 -5.39 -6.79
CA SER A 13 19.55 -6.25 -7.94
C SER A 13 18.06 -6.66 -8.06
N GLY A 14 17.27 -6.57 -6.99
CA GLY A 14 15.82 -6.86 -6.97
C GLY A 14 14.97 -5.78 -7.66
N GLU A 15 15.58 -4.69 -8.11
CA GLU A 15 14.88 -3.58 -8.78
C GLU A 15 14.22 -3.98 -10.11
N ASN A 16 14.67 -5.07 -10.74
CA ASN A 16 14.09 -5.60 -11.98
C ASN A 16 12.81 -6.45 -11.76
N THR A 17 12.48 -6.75 -10.50
CA THR A 17 11.51 -7.77 -10.06
C THR A 17 10.66 -7.31 -8.87
N MET A 18 10.73 -6.01 -8.55
CA MET A 18 10.13 -5.38 -7.37
C MET A 18 8.63 -5.63 -7.27
N ASP A 19 8.20 -6.26 -6.18
CA ASP A 19 6.77 -6.45 -5.90
C ASP A 19 6.14 -5.29 -5.12
N CYS A 20 4.82 -5.31 -4.99
CA CYS A 20 4.06 -4.20 -4.38
C CYS A 20 4.57 -3.82 -2.97
N SER A 21 4.90 -4.82 -2.15
CA SER A 21 5.38 -4.60 -0.80
C SER A 21 6.83 -4.15 -0.73
N GLU A 22 7.68 -4.63 -1.63
CA GLU A 22 9.06 -4.15 -1.74
C GLU A 22 9.11 -2.67 -2.16
N LEU A 23 8.29 -2.28 -3.14
CA LEU A 23 8.13 -0.87 -3.53
C LEU A 23 7.81 0.01 -2.32
N VAL A 24 6.85 -0.41 -1.49
CA VAL A 24 6.47 0.33 -0.30
C VAL A 24 7.58 0.33 0.76
N CYS A 25 8.27 -0.78 0.99
CA CYS A 25 9.38 -0.82 1.95
C CYS A 25 10.55 0.08 1.52
N ARG A 26 10.85 0.16 0.22
CA ARG A 26 11.84 1.09 -0.34
C ARG A 26 11.37 2.53 -0.23
N TYR A 27 10.09 2.80 -0.49
CA TYR A 27 9.50 4.12 -0.28
C TYR A 27 9.66 4.57 1.18
N LEU A 28 9.30 3.72 2.15
CA LEU A 28 9.41 4.01 3.58
C LEU A 28 10.86 4.31 4.00
N HIS A 29 11.82 3.55 3.48
CA HIS A 29 13.24 3.87 3.68
C HIS A 29 13.63 5.21 3.04
N LYS A 30 13.17 5.48 1.82
CA LYS A 30 13.51 6.70 1.07
C LYS A 30 13.00 7.98 1.73
N ILE A 31 11.87 7.91 2.44
CA ILE A 31 11.34 9.02 3.25
C ILE A 31 11.88 9.01 4.69
N GLU A 32 12.91 8.22 4.96
CA GLU A 32 13.59 8.15 6.25
C GLU A 32 12.69 7.71 7.42
N TRP A 33 11.67 6.89 7.11
CA TRP A 33 10.81 6.28 8.13
C TRP A 33 11.50 5.09 8.84
N SER A 34 12.37 4.38 8.11
CA SER A 34 13.23 3.31 8.61
C SER A 34 14.68 3.52 8.15
N GLU A 35 15.63 3.14 9.01
CA GLU A 35 17.08 3.32 8.74
C GLU A 35 17.55 2.47 7.55
N LYS A 36 16.90 1.32 7.34
CA LYS A 36 17.16 0.40 6.23
C LYS A 36 15.86 0.02 5.53
N VAL A 37 15.97 -0.47 4.29
CA VAL A 37 14.85 -1.12 3.60
C VAL A 37 14.39 -2.32 4.42
N MET A 38 13.11 -2.37 4.75
CA MET A 38 12.55 -3.51 5.47
C MET A 38 12.19 -4.64 4.51
N GLY A 39 12.42 -5.89 4.90
CA GLY A 39 11.97 -7.06 4.13
C GLY A 39 10.49 -7.39 4.36
N GLY A 40 9.58 -6.41 4.37
CA GLY A 40 8.16 -6.64 4.66
C GLY A 40 7.37 -7.13 3.45
N ASN A 41 6.42 -8.05 3.67
CA ASN A 41 5.35 -8.30 2.71
C ASN A 41 4.07 -7.57 3.13
N THR A 42 3.06 -7.51 2.25
CA THR A 42 1.83 -6.75 2.52
C THR A 42 1.11 -7.18 3.81
N ARG A 43 1.09 -8.49 4.11
CA ARG A 43 0.52 -9.00 5.36
C ARG A 43 1.26 -8.46 6.58
N ILE A 44 2.60 -8.48 6.54
CA ILE A 44 3.42 -8.01 7.65
C ILE A 44 3.30 -6.50 7.83
N LEU A 45 3.25 -5.72 6.75
CA LEU A 45 3.02 -4.27 6.82
C LEU A 45 1.64 -3.93 7.43
N HIS A 46 0.60 -4.67 7.04
CA HIS A 46 -0.72 -4.58 7.66
C HIS A 46 -0.63 -4.86 9.17
N ASP A 47 -0.06 -6.01 9.54
CA ASP A 47 0.05 -6.43 10.94
C ASP A 47 0.90 -5.45 11.77
N PHE A 48 1.88 -4.76 11.17
CA PHE A 48 2.61 -3.65 11.80
C PHE A 48 1.68 -2.46 12.08
N GLY A 49 0.94 -2.00 11.07
CA GLY A 49 0.01 -0.87 11.20
C GLY A 49 -1.09 -1.09 12.24
N GLU A 50 -1.56 -2.34 12.39
CA GLU A 50 -2.52 -2.68 13.45
C GLU A 50 -1.92 -2.59 14.86
N LYS A 51 -0.65 -2.96 15.04
CA LYS A 51 0.00 -3.04 16.36
C LYS A 51 0.72 -1.76 16.77
N HIS A 52 1.10 -0.93 15.80
CA HIS A 52 2.05 0.16 15.98
C HIS A 52 1.54 1.47 15.35
N SER A 53 0.28 1.83 15.66
CA SER A 53 -0.42 3.00 15.10
C SER A 53 0.27 4.35 15.37
N THR A 54 1.09 4.45 16.41
CA THR A 54 1.94 5.63 16.68
C THR A 54 2.99 5.87 15.59
N TYR A 55 3.43 4.82 14.91
CA TYR A 55 4.49 4.88 13.89
C TYR A 55 3.94 4.72 12.48
N LEU A 56 2.87 3.96 12.30
CA LEU A 56 2.17 3.80 11.04
C LEU A 56 0.67 3.97 11.30
N THR A 57 0.19 5.22 11.24
CA THR A 57 -1.17 5.57 11.65
C THR A 57 -2.18 5.06 10.64
N LYS A 58 -3.10 4.21 11.13
CA LYS A 58 -4.17 3.64 10.35
C LYS A 58 -5.36 4.60 10.23
N HIS A 59 -5.85 4.79 9.01
CA HIS A 59 -7.03 5.58 8.71
C HIS A 59 -8.23 4.69 8.37
N ASP A 60 -8.96 4.28 9.41
CA ASP A 60 -10.12 3.40 9.30
C ASP A 60 -11.44 4.11 8.98
N ASN A 61 -11.44 5.44 8.95
CA ASN A 61 -12.63 6.21 8.65
C ASN A 61 -12.93 6.23 7.14
N THR A 62 -14.15 5.84 6.77
CA THR A 62 -14.62 5.89 5.38
C THR A 62 -14.62 7.31 4.79
N THR A 63 -14.64 8.35 5.63
CA THR A 63 -14.57 9.76 5.20
C THR A 63 -13.14 10.30 5.12
N TYR A 64 -12.13 9.52 5.50
CA TYR A 64 -10.74 9.95 5.39
C TYR A 64 -10.36 10.14 3.92
N LYS A 65 -9.78 11.29 3.57
CA LYS A 65 -9.27 11.57 2.23
C LYS A 65 -7.76 11.31 2.24
N PRO A 66 -7.26 10.31 1.51
CA PRO A 66 -5.85 9.95 1.56
C PRO A 66 -4.97 11.08 1.04
N GLN A 67 -3.84 11.26 1.69
CA GLN A 67 -2.90 12.34 1.41
C GLN A 67 -1.70 11.82 0.62
N LYS A 68 -0.99 12.73 -0.06
CA LYS A 68 0.27 12.39 -0.73
C LYS A 68 1.26 11.85 0.31
N GLY A 69 1.81 10.67 0.03
CA GLY A 69 2.75 9.97 0.90
C GLY A 69 2.10 8.98 1.87
N ASP A 70 0.77 8.95 1.95
CA ASP A 70 0.10 7.78 2.53
C ASP A 70 0.44 6.54 1.71
N ILE A 71 0.37 5.39 2.36
CA ILE A 71 0.36 4.09 1.68
C ILE A 71 -1.04 3.50 1.82
N PHE A 72 -1.53 2.82 0.78
CA PHE A 72 -2.67 1.94 0.97
C PHE A 72 -2.17 0.54 1.20
N ILE A 73 -2.74 -0.17 2.17
CA ILE A 73 -2.48 -1.59 2.38
C ILE A 73 -3.81 -2.32 2.27
N TRP A 74 -3.86 -3.29 1.38
CA TRP A 74 -4.97 -4.20 1.21
C TRP A 74 -4.59 -5.62 1.63
N LYS A 75 -5.49 -6.31 2.33
CA LYS A 75 -5.35 -7.71 2.75
C LYS A 75 -6.72 -8.40 2.66
N ASN A 76 -6.83 -9.51 1.93
CA ASN A 76 -8.03 -10.35 1.94
C ASN A 76 -8.02 -11.38 3.09
N SER A 77 -9.15 -12.06 3.27
CA SER A 77 -9.32 -13.15 4.23
C SER A 77 -8.35 -14.32 4.02
N SER A 78 -7.85 -14.51 2.79
CA SER A 78 -6.89 -15.55 2.43
C SER A 78 -5.42 -15.13 2.64
N GLY A 79 -5.17 -13.93 3.17
CA GLY A 79 -3.82 -13.42 3.45
C GLY A 79 -3.06 -12.87 2.25
N MET A 80 -3.66 -12.85 1.05
CA MET A 80 -3.11 -12.11 -0.09
C MET A 80 -3.30 -10.61 0.14
N GLY A 81 -2.35 -9.83 -0.33
CA GLY A 81 -2.38 -8.39 -0.18
C GLY A 81 -1.77 -7.65 -1.35
N HIS A 82 -2.07 -6.37 -1.44
CA HIS A 82 -1.58 -5.43 -2.42
C HIS A 82 -1.39 -4.08 -1.74
N THR A 83 -0.40 -3.31 -2.17
CA THR A 83 -0.04 -2.06 -1.51
C THR A 83 0.64 -1.13 -2.49
N GLY A 84 0.66 0.15 -2.14
CA GLY A 84 1.26 1.18 -2.96
C GLY A 84 1.18 2.55 -2.30
N VAL A 85 1.79 3.53 -2.95
CA VAL A 85 1.98 4.87 -2.40
C VAL A 85 0.99 5.83 -3.04
N ILE A 86 0.26 6.58 -2.22
CA ILE A 86 -0.65 7.64 -2.66
C ILE A 86 0.17 8.84 -3.11
N ILE A 87 -0.07 9.31 -4.33
CA ILE A 87 0.55 10.54 -4.83
C ILE A 87 -0.46 11.68 -5.03
N LYS A 88 -1.76 11.36 -5.14
CA LYS A 88 -2.83 12.36 -5.26
C LYS A 88 -4.19 11.78 -4.87
N TYR A 89 -5.05 12.62 -4.30
CA TYR A 89 -6.48 12.38 -4.15
C TYR A 89 -7.25 13.54 -4.77
N GLU A 90 -8.33 13.24 -5.49
CA GLU A 90 -9.18 14.22 -6.16
C GLU A 90 -10.65 13.83 -6.04
N GLU A 91 -11.52 14.83 -5.91
CA GLU A 91 -12.95 14.69 -6.06
C GLU A 91 -13.35 15.30 -7.41
N ILE A 92 -13.72 14.45 -8.37
CA ILE A 92 -14.05 14.85 -9.74
C ILE A 92 -15.55 14.78 -9.94
N GLN A 93 -16.18 15.86 -10.41
CA GLN A 93 -17.58 15.82 -10.80
C GLN A 93 -17.74 14.92 -12.03
N ASN A 94 -18.59 13.90 -11.91
CA ASN A 94 -18.82 12.93 -12.98
C ASN A 94 -19.99 13.36 -13.86
N LYS A 95 -20.05 12.81 -15.08
CA LYS A 95 -21.06 13.14 -16.10
C LYS A 95 -22.50 12.81 -15.68
N LYS A 96 -22.69 12.10 -14.57
CA LYS A 96 -24.00 11.70 -14.01
C LYS A 96 -24.44 12.60 -12.85
N GLY A 97 -23.72 13.70 -12.58
CA GLY A 97 -24.04 14.63 -11.50
C GLY A 97 -23.60 14.17 -10.10
N GLY A 98 -22.76 13.13 -10.01
CA GLY A 98 -22.13 12.68 -8.77
C GLY A 98 -20.67 13.10 -8.67
N THR A 99 -20.01 12.70 -7.58
CA THR A 99 -18.57 12.95 -7.35
C THR A 99 -17.81 11.63 -7.31
N ASP A 100 -16.83 11.51 -8.19
CA ASP A 100 -15.86 10.43 -8.23
C ASP A 100 -14.70 10.76 -7.30
N GLU A 101 -14.44 9.89 -6.33
CA GLU A 101 -13.26 9.99 -5.47
C GLU A 101 -12.12 9.21 -6.13
N VAL A 102 -11.19 9.93 -6.75
CA VAL A 102 -10.10 9.36 -7.54
C VAL A 102 -8.81 9.41 -6.75
N VAL A 103 -8.14 8.26 -6.68
CA VAL A 103 -6.82 8.11 -6.08
C VAL A 103 -5.81 7.91 -7.19
N THR A 104 -4.70 8.65 -7.15
CA THR A 104 -3.52 8.38 -7.99
C THR A 104 -2.42 7.79 -7.13
N THR A 105 -1.83 6.70 -7.59
CA THR A 105 -0.85 5.89 -6.85
C THR A 105 0.39 5.58 -7.67
N ILE A 106 1.46 5.19 -7.00
CA ILE A 106 2.59 4.45 -7.58
C ILE A 106 2.56 3.05 -6.98
N GLU A 107 2.51 2.03 -7.85
CA GLU A 107 2.31 0.63 -7.47
C GLU A 107 3.17 -0.28 -8.34
N ALA A 108 3.61 -1.42 -7.79
CA ALA A 108 4.19 -2.49 -8.60
C ALA A 108 3.10 -3.53 -8.91
N ILE A 109 2.81 -3.71 -10.20
CA ILE A 109 1.67 -4.48 -10.70
C ILE A 109 2.15 -5.47 -11.76
N SER A 110 1.63 -6.70 -11.70
CA SER A 110 1.81 -7.75 -12.71
C SER A 110 0.45 -8.39 -13.05
N SER A 111 -0.50 -7.56 -13.45
CA SER A 111 -1.89 -7.94 -13.79
C SER A 111 -2.42 -7.07 -14.92
N THR A 112 -3.67 -7.31 -15.33
CA THR A 112 -4.39 -6.47 -16.28
C THR A 112 -5.42 -5.64 -15.53
N GLU A 113 -5.32 -4.32 -15.65
CA GLU A 113 -6.22 -3.38 -14.96
C GLU A 113 -6.94 -2.45 -15.93
N THR A 114 -8.01 -1.82 -15.45
CA THR A 114 -8.73 -0.74 -16.15
C THR A 114 -8.58 0.56 -15.35
N PRO A 115 -7.54 1.37 -15.62
CA PRO A 115 -7.34 2.65 -14.93
C PRO A 115 -8.54 3.58 -15.10
N TYR A 116 -8.82 4.42 -14.11
CA TYR A 116 -9.97 5.34 -14.10
C TYR A 116 -10.07 6.22 -15.38
N ASP A 117 -8.93 6.75 -15.85
CA ASP A 117 -8.90 7.63 -17.03
C ASP A 117 -8.82 6.86 -18.38
N LEU A 118 -8.86 5.53 -18.36
CA LEU A 118 -8.64 4.71 -19.54
C LEU A 118 -9.83 3.81 -19.83
N ASN A 119 -10.40 3.94 -21.03
CA ASN A 119 -11.51 3.13 -21.51
C ASN A 119 -11.06 1.75 -22.05
N LYS A 120 -9.94 1.21 -21.57
CA LYS A 120 -9.41 -0.08 -22.01
C LYS A 120 -8.62 -0.76 -20.90
N ASN A 121 -8.58 -2.08 -21.01
CA ASN A 121 -7.71 -2.91 -20.19
C ASN A 121 -6.25 -2.74 -20.63
N ILE A 122 -5.35 -2.65 -19.67
CA ILE A 122 -3.91 -2.56 -19.90
C ILE A 122 -3.23 -3.66 -19.10
N SER A 123 -2.45 -4.49 -19.79
CA SER A 123 -1.53 -5.42 -19.14
C SER A 123 -0.35 -4.64 -18.58
N MET A 124 -0.18 -4.70 -17.27
CA MET A 124 0.80 -3.96 -16.49
C MET A 124 1.85 -4.92 -15.97
N ASN A 125 3.11 -4.54 -16.09
CA ASN A 125 4.23 -5.38 -15.69
C ASN A 125 5.40 -4.56 -15.15
N GLY A 126 5.29 -4.10 -13.91
CA GLY A 126 6.31 -3.30 -13.22
C GLY A 126 5.73 -2.18 -12.36
N VAL A 127 6.57 -1.19 -12.05
CA VAL A 127 6.21 -0.01 -11.25
C VAL A 127 5.52 1.02 -12.14
N ILE A 128 4.25 1.32 -11.83
CA ILE A 128 3.36 2.11 -12.67
C ILE A 128 2.64 3.15 -11.83
N LYS A 129 2.42 4.32 -12.43
CA LYS A 129 1.51 5.33 -11.93
C LYS A 129 0.09 5.00 -12.38
N LEU A 130 -0.83 4.82 -11.45
CA LEU A 130 -2.19 4.38 -11.72
C LEU A 130 -3.23 5.32 -11.11
N LYS A 131 -4.41 5.39 -11.72
CA LYS A 131 -5.60 6.03 -11.15
C LYS A 131 -6.72 5.03 -10.97
N TRP A 132 -7.38 5.07 -9.83
CA TRP A 132 -8.52 4.21 -9.52
C TRP A 132 -9.53 4.94 -8.62
N LEU A 133 -10.79 4.49 -8.64
CA LEU A 133 -11.84 5.04 -7.78
C LEU A 133 -11.66 4.48 -6.37
N ARG A 134 -11.51 5.35 -5.37
CA ARG A 134 -11.30 4.98 -3.95
C ARG A 134 -12.27 3.92 -3.44
N LYS A 135 -13.51 3.96 -3.94
CA LYS A 135 -14.63 3.10 -3.53
C LYS A 135 -14.91 1.94 -4.51
N SER A 136 -14.12 1.75 -5.56
CA SER A 136 -14.27 0.65 -6.51
C SER A 136 -13.38 -0.54 -6.18
N LYS A 137 -13.53 -1.61 -6.98
CA LYS A 137 -12.52 -2.67 -7.04
C LYS A 137 -11.24 -2.10 -7.64
N HIS A 138 -10.10 -2.51 -7.10
CA HIS A 138 -8.77 -2.18 -7.61
C HIS A 138 -7.89 -3.40 -7.41
N LEU A 139 -7.33 -4.01 -8.48
CA LEU A 139 -6.52 -5.24 -8.48
C LEU A 139 -7.17 -6.52 -7.91
N LEU A 140 -7.79 -6.44 -6.75
CA LEU A 140 -8.46 -7.53 -6.04
C LEU A 140 -9.80 -7.01 -5.49
N ASN A 141 -10.76 -7.90 -5.21
CA ASN A 141 -12.13 -7.49 -4.86
C ASN A 141 -12.14 -6.71 -3.52
N HIS A 142 -12.25 -5.38 -3.55
CA HIS A 142 -12.12 -4.47 -2.39
C HIS A 142 -13.48 -3.90 -1.88
N SER A 143 -14.52 -4.70 -1.67
CA SER A 143 -15.89 -4.22 -1.39
C SER A 143 -16.06 -3.39 -0.09
N LEU A 144 -17.02 -2.41 -0.01
CA LEU A 144 -17.36 -1.51 1.15
C LEU A 144 -18.76 -1.64 1.98
N THR A 145 -18.70 -2.12 3.25
CA THR A 145 -19.33 -2.32 4.62
C THR A 145 -19.72 -1.19 5.49
N ASN A 146 -20.79 -0.50 5.18
CA ASN A 146 -21.32 0.37 6.21
C ASN A 146 -21.96 -0.39 7.39
N LYS A 147 -22.26 0.33 8.48
CA LYS A 147 -22.75 -0.16 9.80
C LYS A 147 -24.10 -0.92 9.79
N LYS A 148 -24.60 -1.33 8.63
CA LYS A 148 -25.91 -1.98 8.42
C LYS A 148 -25.84 -3.29 7.60
N GLY A 149 -24.65 -3.85 7.32
CA GLY A 149 -24.48 -5.24 6.86
C GLY A 149 -23.89 -5.50 5.45
N HIS A 150 -23.65 -4.48 4.63
CA HIS A 150 -23.04 -4.50 3.27
C HIS A 150 -21.46 -4.55 3.04
N SER A 151 -20.66 -5.64 3.13
CA SER A 151 -19.14 -5.85 2.92
C SER A 151 -18.02 -4.71 2.84
N VAL A 152 -17.11 -4.32 3.85
CA VAL A 152 -16.18 -3.07 4.05
C VAL A 152 -14.80 -3.15 3.46
N THR A 153 -14.30 -2.02 2.90
CA THR A 153 -13.08 -1.98 2.11
C THR A 153 -12.01 -2.67 2.94
N PRO A 154 -11.37 -3.70 2.41
CA PRO A 154 -10.11 -4.17 2.95
C PRO A 154 -8.93 -3.20 2.66
N CYS A 155 -9.13 -2.15 1.85
CA CYS A 155 -8.11 -1.16 1.51
C CYS A 155 -8.06 -0.06 2.57
N ARG A 156 -7.01 -0.08 3.40
CA ARG A 156 -6.78 0.89 4.47
C ARG A 156 -5.64 1.82 4.08
N PHE A 157 -5.79 3.10 4.40
CA PHE A 157 -4.72 4.07 4.20
C PHE A 157 -3.93 4.19 5.49
N TYR A 158 -2.62 4.31 5.37
CA TYR A 158 -1.73 4.46 6.50
C TYR A 158 -0.75 5.60 6.25
N THR A 159 -0.53 6.41 7.27
CA THR A 159 0.47 7.48 7.22
C THR A 159 1.72 7.03 7.99
N PRO A 160 2.89 6.95 7.34
CA PRO A 160 4.15 6.71 8.04
C PRO A 160 4.52 7.95 8.87
N LEU A 161 4.71 7.74 10.17
CA LEU A 161 5.10 8.78 11.13
C LEU A 161 6.42 8.43 11.83
N ILE A 162 7.06 9.46 12.38
CA ILE A 162 8.28 9.40 13.18
C ILE A 162 9.50 8.95 12.36
N HIS A 163 10.47 9.85 12.23
CA HIS A 163 11.74 9.63 11.54
C HIS A 163 12.60 8.55 12.25
N TYR A 164 13.41 7.80 11.49
CA TYR A 164 14.23 6.69 12.03
C TYR A 164 15.25 7.10 13.10
N THR A 165 15.62 8.39 13.16
CA THR A 165 16.51 8.94 14.19
C THR A 165 15.84 9.07 15.55
N LYS A 166 14.51 9.01 15.64
CA LYS A 166 13.74 9.02 16.89
C LYS A 166 13.27 7.63 17.27
N ALA A 167 12.83 6.85 16.31
CA ALA A 167 12.54 5.44 16.50
C ALA A 167 12.83 4.70 15.21
N ASP A 168 13.77 3.76 15.22
CA ASP A 168 14.03 2.91 14.07
C ASP A 168 13.12 1.67 14.09
N LYS A 169 12.57 1.32 12.92
CA LYS A 169 11.53 0.29 12.74
C LYS A 169 12.13 -0.83 11.91
N LYS A 170 12.10 -2.06 12.42
CA LYS A 170 12.63 -3.24 11.74
C LYS A 170 11.65 -4.40 11.75
N ILE A 171 11.69 -5.16 10.66
CA ILE A 171 11.00 -6.44 10.53
C ILE A 171 12.06 -7.54 10.64
N ILE A 172 11.94 -8.38 11.66
CA ILE A 172 12.84 -9.51 11.91
C ILE A 172 12.12 -10.81 11.58
N TRP A 173 12.56 -11.49 10.52
CA TRP A 173 12.03 -12.79 10.13
C TRP A 173 12.61 -13.93 10.98
N LYS A 174 11.73 -14.84 11.40
CA LYS A 174 12.05 -16.13 12.05
C LYS A 174 11.24 -17.22 11.34
N GLY A 175 11.84 -17.82 10.32
CA GLY A 175 11.14 -18.75 9.42
C GLY A 175 9.94 -18.08 8.77
N ASN A 176 8.75 -18.67 8.92
CA ASN A 176 7.49 -18.16 8.35
C ASN A 176 6.81 -17.07 9.21
N SER A 177 7.43 -16.68 10.33
CA SER A 177 6.93 -15.65 11.23
C SER A 177 7.81 -14.41 11.18
N ALA A 178 7.24 -13.24 11.47
CA ALA A 178 7.98 -12.00 11.60
C ALA A 178 7.65 -11.32 12.93
N ASN A 179 8.66 -10.73 13.55
CA ASN A 179 8.53 -9.86 14.70
C ASN A 179 8.90 -8.42 14.33
N PHE A 180 8.40 -7.48 15.11
CA PHE A 180 8.68 -6.06 14.96
C PHE A 180 9.62 -5.62 16.07
N GLU A 181 10.70 -4.95 15.69
CA GLU A 181 11.60 -4.29 16.62
C GLU A 181 11.48 -2.78 16.42
N ILE A 182 11.26 -2.05 17.50
CA ILE A 182 11.23 -0.60 17.52
C ILE A 182 12.32 -0.13 18.48
N LYS A 183 13.36 0.48 17.93
CA LYS A 183 14.48 1.01 18.72
C LYS A 183 14.29 2.52 18.88
N ASN A 184 13.72 2.92 20.01
CA ASN A 184 13.65 4.33 20.39
C ASN A 184 15.07 4.86 20.62
N LYS A 185 15.33 6.04 20.05
CA LYS A 185 16.61 6.75 20.15
C LYS A 185 16.32 8.05 20.91
N ASN A 186 16.97 8.19 22.06
CA ASN A 186 16.89 9.40 22.88
C ASN A 186 17.57 10.57 22.17
#